data_AF-A0A947W108-F1
#
_entry.id   AF-A0A947W108-F1
#
_cell.length_a   1.000
_cell.length_b   1.000
_cell.length_c   1.000
_cell.angle_alpha   90.00
_cell.angle_beta   90.00
_cell.angle_gamma   90.00
#
_symmetry.space_group_name_H-M   'P 1'
#
loop_
_entity.id
_entity.type
_entity.pdbx_description
1 polymer ?
#
loop_
_entity_poly.entity_id
_entity_poly.type
_entity_poly.pdbx_seq_one_letter_code
_entity_poly.pdbx_strand_id
1 'polypeptide(L)'
;MNRKPTSLPRETWEFFSACIYYLGKSALTSLFQRGERQIERWSADPQTSKSTRNPLDRYEALLTMLVEKNYLNIARSAVSRQAHLVGCEIVPKNWPVPDKLTLEHELIDDIPVKAEFDSVLLDPLSTREECRHALQKIIRELTENYVKKCRNSNWEP
;
A
#
# COMPACT_ATOMS: atom_id res chain seq x y z
N MET A 1 -12.32 21.40 -20.04
CA MET A 1 -11.30 20.80 -19.16
C MET A 1 -10.82 19.49 -19.78
N ASN A 2 -9.71 19.53 -20.54
CA ASN A 2 -9.03 18.35 -21.10
C ASN A 2 -7.56 18.39 -20.66
N ARG A 3 -7.30 18.53 -19.36
CA ARG A 3 -5.93 18.42 -18.86
C ARG A 3 -5.56 16.94 -18.83
N LYS A 4 -4.45 16.60 -19.46
CA LYS A 4 -3.84 15.28 -19.33
C LYS A 4 -3.54 15.03 -17.85
N PRO A 5 -3.97 13.88 -17.28
CA PRO A 5 -3.59 13.52 -15.91
C PRO A 5 -2.06 13.45 -15.78
N THR A 6 -1.51 14.12 -14.77
CA THR A 6 -0.06 14.13 -14.49
C THR A 6 0.39 13.04 -13.52
N SER A 7 -0.56 12.40 -12.84
CA SER A 7 -0.33 11.32 -11.87
C SER A 7 -1.49 10.33 -11.89
N LEU A 8 -1.29 9.18 -11.24
CA LEU A 8 -2.38 8.23 -11.00
C LEU A 8 -3.49 8.90 -10.15
N PRO A 9 -4.77 8.71 -10.52
CA PRO A 9 -5.89 9.20 -9.72
C PRO A 9 -5.88 8.61 -8.30
N ARG A 10 -5.98 9.47 -7.30
CA ARG A 10 -6.15 9.09 -5.89
C ARG A 10 -7.60 9.28 -5.45
N GLU A 11 -8.26 10.30 -5.99
CA GLU A 11 -9.64 10.62 -5.71
C GLU A 11 -10.56 10.20 -6.87
N THR A 12 -11.83 9.94 -6.57
CA THR A 12 -12.82 9.50 -7.56
C THR A 12 -13.07 10.54 -8.66
N TRP A 13 -13.00 11.83 -8.35
CA TRP A 13 -13.14 12.90 -9.34
C TRP A 13 -11.94 12.96 -10.30
N GLU A 14 -10.73 12.68 -9.82
CA GLU A 14 -9.52 12.58 -10.65
C GLU A 14 -9.65 11.39 -11.62
N PHE A 15 -10.25 10.29 -11.17
CA PHE A 15 -10.54 9.14 -12.02
C PHE A 15 -11.49 9.52 -13.15
N PHE A 16 -12.60 10.20 -12.86
CA PHE A 16 -13.53 10.65 -13.90
C PHE A 16 -12.91 11.69 -14.84
N SER A 17 -12.05 12.57 -14.33
CA SER A 17 -11.26 13.50 -15.15
C SER A 17 -10.34 12.76 -16.13
N ALA A 18 -9.65 11.72 -15.65
CA ALA A 18 -8.83 10.85 -16.49
C ALA A 18 -9.68 10.10 -17.53
N CYS A 19 -10.85 9.57 -17.16
CA CYS A 19 -11.76 8.92 -18.11
C CYS A 19 -12.23 9.87 -19.20
N ILE A 20 -12.56 11.13 -18.88
CA ILE A 20 -12.93 12.14 -19.89
C ILE A 20 -11.77 12.36 -20.85
N TYR A 21 -10.54 12.44 -20.35
CA TYR A 21 -9.35 12.66 -21.17
C TYR A 21 -9.07 11.48 -22.12
N TYR A 22 -9.08 10.24 -21.61
CA TYR A 22 -8.68 9.06 -22.38
C TYR A 22 -9.82 8.45 -23.24
N LEU A 23 -11.06 8.50 -22.77
CA LEU A 23 -12.22 7.87 -23.45
C LEU A 23 -13.10 8.89 -24.18
N GLY A 24 -13.00 10.17 -23.81
CA GLY A 24 -13.87 11.22 -24.32
C GLY A 24 -15.22 11.27 -23.63
N LYS A 25 -15.83 12.46 -23.61
CA LYS A 25 -17.12 12.71 -22.95
C LYS A 25 -18.27 11.94 -23.61
N SER A 26 -18.28 11.81 -24.93
CA SER A 26 -19.34 11.12 -25.68
C SER A 26 -19.47 9.65 -25.26
N ALA A 27 -18.33 8.96 -25.08
CA ALA A 27 -18.31 7.59 -24.60
C ALA A 27 -18.92 7.48 -23.20
N LEU A 28 -18.57 8.39 -22.29
CA LEU A 28 -19.12 8.42 -20.92
C LEU A 28 -20.60 8.79 -20.88
N THR A 29 -21.05 9.71 -21.73
CA THR A 29 -22.47 10.07 -21.88
C THR A 29 -23.29 8.88 -22.36
N SER A 30 -22.77 8.10 -23.31
CA SER A 30 -23.41 6.86 -23.77
C SER A 30 -23.44 5.80 -22.66
N LEU A 31 -22.31 5.58 -21.98
CA LEU A 31 -22.17 4.55 -20.94
C LEU A 31 -23.08 4.81 -19.74
N PHE A 32 -23.12 6.04 -19.25
CA PHE A 32 -23.88 6.40 -18.05
C PHE A 32 -25.27 6.94 -18.35
N GLN A 33 -25.62 7.14 -19.62
CA GLN A 33 -26.88 7.75 -20.07
C GLN A 33 -27.14 9.10 -19.37
N ARG A 34 -26.10 9.92 -19.23
CA ARG A 34 -26.16 11.25 -18.62
C ARG A 34 -25.58 12.31 -19.55
N GLY A 35 -26.21 13.48 -19.55
CA GLY A 35 -25.75 14.62 -20.34
C GLY A 35 -24.35 15.08 -19.95
N GLU A 36 -23.63 15.67 -20.90
CA GLU A 36 -22.21 16.02 -20.76
C GLU A 36 -21.91 16.89 -19.52
N ARG A 37 -22.77 17.87 -19.22
CA ARG A 37 -22.62 18.72 -18.02
C ARG A 37 -22.58 17.91 -16.72
N GLN A 38 -23.31 16.80 -16.65
CA GLN A 38 -23.32 15.95 -15.47
C GLN A 38 -22.03 15.13 -15.38
N ILE A 39 -21.49 14.67 -16.52
CA ILE A 39 -20.18 14.01 -16.60
C ILE A 39 -19.07 14.96 -16.16
N GLU A 40 -19.10 16.22 -16.63
CA GLU A 40 -18.12 17.24 -16.22
C GLU A 40 -18.15 17.50 -14.71
N ARG A 41 -19.34 17.57 -14.11
CA ARG A 41 -19.49 17.75 -12.65
C ARG A 41 -18.89 16.60 -11.84
N TRP A 42 -18.89 15.38 -12.38
CA TRP A 42 -18.26 14.23 -11.71
C TRP A 42 -16.73 14.29 -11.72
N SER A 43 -16.15 14.95 -12.73
CA SER A 43 -14.71 15.17 -12.86
C SER A 43 -14.22 16.48 -12.22
N ALA A 44 -15.13 17.26 -11.64
CA ALA A 44 -14.82 18.60 -11.18
C ALA A 44 -14.19 18.55 -9.79
N ASP A 45 -13.07 19.23 -9.63
CA ASP A 45 -12.33 19.30 -8.37
C ASP A 45 -13.21 19.94 -7.27
N PRO A 46 -13.42 19.25 -6.13
CA PRO A 46 -14.20 19.76 -5.01
C PRO A 46 -13.69 21.07 -4.41
N GLN A 47 -12.40 21.38 -4.56
CA GLN A 47 -11.82 22.62 -4.02
C GLN A 47 -12.19 23.85 -4.86
N THR A 48 -12.40 23.65 -6.17
CA THR A 48 -12.66 24.75 -7.12
C THR A 48 -14.12 24.82 -7.58
N SER A 49 -14.90 23.78 -7.29
CA SER A 49 -16.28 23.65 -7.77
C SER A 49 -17.16 22.92 -6.77
N LYS A 50 -18.49 23.12 -6.85
CA LYS A 50 -19.45 22.30 -6.09
C LYS A 50 -19.41 20.86 -6.63
N SER A 51 -18.61 20.03 -5.97
CA SER A 51 -18.52 18.60 -6.26
C SER A 51 -19.89 17.95 -6.14
N THR A 52 -20.24 17.16 -7.15
CA THR A 52 -21.46 16.35 -7.16
C THR A 52 -21.05 14.89 -7.04
N ARG A 53 -21.68 14.14 -6.13
CA ARG A 53 -21.38 12.70 -5.96
C ARG A 53 -21.41 11.97 -7.30
N ASN A 54 -20.26 11.44 -7.68
CA ASN A 54 -20.08 10.67 -8.90
C ASN A 54 -20.52 9.20 -8.69
N PRO A 55 -20.63 8.40 -9.76
CA PRO A 55 -21.03 7.00 -9.65
C PRO A 55 -20.13 6.16 -8.75
N LEU A 56 -18.81 6.43 -8.72
CA LEU A 56 -17.88 5.72 -7.84
C LEU A 56 -18.12 6.08 -6.37
N ASP A 57 -18.36 7.35 -6.04
CA ASP A 57 -18.72 7.76 -4.67
C ASP A 57 -19.98 7.06 -4.17
N ARG A 58 -20.98 6.92 -5.06
CA ARG A 58 -22.23 6.23 -4.74
C ARG A 58 -22.02 4.72 -4.58
N TYR A 59 -21.17 4.15 -5.40
CA TYR A 59 -20.80 2.74 -5.33
C TYR A 59 -20.04 2.44 -4.04
N GLU A 60 -19.11 3.31 -3.64
CA GLU A 60 -18.41 3.22 -2.36
C GLU A 60 -19.40 3.30 -1.20
N ALA A 61 -20.31 4.28 -1.19
CA ALA A 61 -21.35 4.38 -0.16
C ALA A 61 -22.23 3.13 -0.10
N LEU A 62 -22.59 2.55 -1.26
CA LEU A 62 -23.35 1.30 -1.33
C LEU A 62 -22.58 0.13 -0.67
N LEU A 63 -21.30 0.00 -0.98
CA LEU A 63 -20.45 -1.04 -0.38
C LEU A 63 -20.31 -0.85 1.13
N THR A 64 -20.10 0.38 1.60
CA THR A 64 -20.03 0.72 3.03
C THR A 64 -21.31 0.31 3.74
N MET A 65 -22.48 0.64 3.18
CA MET A 65 -23.77 0.22 3.76
C MET A 65 -23.94 -1.31 3.84
N LEU A 66 -23.42 -2.05 2.86
CA LEU A 66 -23.43 -3.53 2.90
C LEU A 66 -22.53 -4.06 4.02
N VAL A 67 -21.36 -3.46 4.21
CA VAL A 67 -20.42 -3.83 5.29
C VAL A 67 -21.03 -3.54 6.66
N GLU A 68 -21.62 -2.36 6.84
CA GLU A 68 -22.30 -1.97 8.09
C GLU A 68 -23.46 -2.93 8.45
N LYS A 69 -24.13 -3.48 7.43
CA LYS A 69 -25.19 -4.49 7.59
C LYS A 69 -24.67 -5.92 7.69
N ASN A 70 -23.37 -6.11 7.88
CA ASN A 70 -22.70 -7.40 8.02
C ASN A 70 -22.77 -8.32 6.78
N TYR A 71 -22.97 -7.75 5.58
CA TYR A 71 -22.97 -8.46 4.29
C TYR A 71 -21.62 -8.33 3.57
N LEU A 72 -20.52 -8.54 4.31
CA LEU A 72 -19.15 -8.36 3.79
C LEU A 72 -18.85 -9.23 2.56
N ASN A 73 -19.39 -10.44 2.50
CA ASN A 73 -19.17 -11.36 1.37
C ASN A 73 -19.73 -10.81 0.05
N ILE A 74 -20.88 -10.12 0.11
CA ILE A 74 -21.51 -9.49 -1.06
C ILE A 74 -20.66 -8.31 -1.52
N ALA A 75 -20.24 -7.45 -0.58
CA ALA A 75 -19.37 -6.32 -0.89
C ALA A 75 -18.03 -6.79 -1.50
N ARG A 76 -17.40 -7.84 -0.94
CA ARG A 76 -16.17 -8.44 -1.47
C ARG A 76 -16.34 -8.99 -2.88
N SER A 77 -17.45 -9.66 -3.17
CA SER A 77 -17.72 -10.18 -4.52
C SER A 77 -17.70 -9.06 -5.56
N ALA A 78 -18.32 -7.92 -5.24
CA ALA A 78 -18.38 -6.78 -6.15
C ALA A 78 -16.99 -6.17 -6.41
N VAL A 79 -16.16 -5.99 -5.38
CA VAL A 79 -14.78 -5.49 -5.50
C VAL A 79 -13.88 -6.50 -6.23
N SER A 80 -14.04 -7.80 -5.96
CA SER A 80 -13.28 -8.87 -6.63
C SER A 80 -13.47 -8.84 -8.14
N ARG A 81 -14.71 -8.62 -8.60
CA ARG A 81 -15.01 -8.48 -10.04
C ARG A 81 -14.29 -7.30 -10.67
N GLN A 82 -14.14 -6.19 -9.95
CA GLN A 82 -13.41 -5.01 -10.46
C GLN A 82 -11.89 -5.25 -10.49
N ALA A 83 -11.34 -5.88 -9.45
CA ALA A 83 -9.93 -6.24 -9.41
C ALA A 83 -9.55 -7.19 -10.57
N HIS A 84 -10.44 -8.13 -10.90
CA HIS A 84 -10.21 -9.06 -12.00
C HIS A 84 -10.09 -8.36 -13.37
N LEU A 85 -10.75 -7.20 -13.57
CA LEU A 85 -10.63 -6.42 -14.81
C LEU A 85 -9.22 -5.88 -15.06
N VAL A 86 -8.43 -5.69 -14.00
CA VAL A 86 -7.05 -5.22 -14.07
C VAL A 86 -6.03 -6.34 -13.82
N GLY A 87 -6.48 -7.61 -13.81
CA GLY A 87 -5.61 -8.77 -13.55
C GLY A 87 -5.19 -8.92 -12.09
N CYS A 88 -5.93 -8.33 -11.15
CA CYS A 88 -5.66 -8.44 -9.72
C CYS A 88 -6.65 -9.37 -9.02
N GLU A 89 -6.18 -10.03 -7.97
CA GLU A 89 -7.02 -10.74 -7.02
C GLU A 89 -7.07 -10.01 -5.69
N ILE A 90 -8.25 -9.99 -5.06
CA ILE A 90 -8.38 -9.47 -3.71
C ILE A 90 -8.07 -10.57 -2.72
N VAL A 91 -7.05 -10.36 -1.91
CA VAL A 91 -6.77 -11.20 -0.74
C VAL A 91 -7.20 -10.40 0.49
N PRO A 92 -7.93 -11.00 1.45
CA PRO A 92 -8.15 -10.35 2.74
C PRO A 92 -6.80 -9.89 3.28
N LYS A 93 -6.73 -8.63 3.74
CA LYS A 93 -5.54 -8.15 4.44
C LYS A 93 -5.45 -8.90 5.76
N ASN A 94 -4.79 -10.05 5.75
CA ASN A 94 -4.35 -10.68 6.97
C ASN A 94 -3.27 -9.76 7.54
N TRP A 95 -3.35 -9.51 8.84
CA TRP A 95 -2.21 -8.92 9.54
C TRP A 95 -1.01 -9.84 9.30
N PRO A 96 0.19 -9.29 9.03
CA PRO A 96 1.39 -10.12 9.07
C PRO A 96 1.36 -10.85 10.41
N VAL A 97 1.29 -12.17 10.37
CA VAL A 97 1.32 -13.00 11.57
C VAL A 97 2.78 -13.00 11.98
N PRO A 98 3.16 -12.38 13.10
CA PRO A 98 4.53 -12.40 13.57
C PRO A 98 4.91 -13.87 13.77
N ASP A 99 6.00 -14.30 13.14
CA ASP A 99 6.51 -15.65 13.36
C ASP A 99 7.25 -15.74 14.71
N LYS A 100 7.53 -14.58 15.31
CA LYS A 100 8.18 -14.43 16.62
C LYS A 100 7.27 -13.79 17.65
N LEU A 101 7.50 -14.17 18.91
CA LEU A 101 6.64 -13.83 20.04
C LEU A 101 6.67 -12.34 20.44
N THR A 102 7.67 -11.56 20.01
CA THR A 102 7.78 -10.13 20.34
C THR A 102 8.29 -9.28 19.18
N LEU A 103 7.87 -8.01 19.15
CA LEU A 103 8.26 -7.02 18.13
C LEU A 103 9.78 -6.81 18.07
N GLU A 104 10.46 -6.89 19.20
CA GLU A 104 11.91 -6.77 19.28
C GLU A 104 12.63 -7.90 18.54
N HIS A 105 12.05 -9.11 18.51
CA HIS A 105 12.63 -10.25 17.78
C HIS A 105 12.43 -10.17 16.26
N GLU A 106 11.34 -9.53 15.82
CA GLU A 106 11.13 -9.17 14.41
C GLU A 106 12.17 -8.13 13.98
N LEU A 107 12.39 -7.09 14.79
CA LEU A 107 13.36 -6.02 14.53
C LEU A 107 14.83 -6.49 14.50
N ILE A 108 15.16 -7.64 15.09
CA ILE A 108 16.52 -8.22 15.09
C ILE A 108 16.89 -8.82 13.73
N ASP A 109 15.92 -9.27 12.93
CA ASP A 109 16.21 -9.78 11.58
C ASP A 109 16.54 -8.66 10.59
N ASP A 110 16.08 -7.44 10.88
CA ASP A 110 16.34 -6.25 10.06
C ASP A 110 17.74 -5.65 10.27
N ILE A 111 18.65 -6.29 11.03
CA ILE A 111 20.04 -5.84 11.16
C ILE A 111 20.79 -6.20 9.87
N PRO A 112 21.20 -5.24 9.01
CA PRO A 112 21.84 -5.55 7.73
C PRO A 112 23.15 -6.33 7.90
N VAL A 113 23.84 -6.11 9.02
CA VAL A 113 25.08 -6.82 9.39
C VAL A 113 24.82 -8.29 9.73
N LYS A 114 23.61 -8.64 10.23
CA LYS A 114 23.19 -10.03 10.44
C LYS A 114 22.95 -10.73 9.12
N ALA A 115 22.23 -10.10 8.20
CA ALA A 115 22.01 -10.61 6.86
C ALA A 115 23.34 -10.86 6.11
N GLU A 116 24.31 -9.94 6.23
CA GLU A 116 25.65 -10.10 5.65
C GLU A 116 26.40 -11.31 6.23
N PHE A 117 26.36 -11.52 7.55
CA PHE A 117 26.99 -12.70 8.17
C PHE A 117 26.31 -14.01 7.77
N ASP A 118 24.98 -14.04 7.79
CA ASP A 118 24.23 -15.23 7.38
C ASP A 118 24.52 -15.56 5.90
N SER A 119 24.70 -14.55 5.03
CA SER A 119 25.13 -14.76 3.65
C SER A 119 26.55 -15.32 3.52
N VAL A 120 27.49 -14.90 4.39
CA VAL A 120 28.88 -15.41 4.40
C VAL A 120 28.95 -16.83 4.96
N LEU A 121 28.10 -17.18 5.93
CA LEU A 121 28.02 -18.54 6.47
C LEU A 121 27.39 -19.54 5.49
N LEU A 122 26.45 -19.09 4.67
CA LEU A 122 25.75 -19.95 3.70
C LEU A 122 26.54 -20.12 2.39
N ASP A 123 27.54 -19.27 2.13
CA ASP A 123 28.39 -19.38 0.95
C ASP A 123 29.45 -20.50 1.14
N PRO A 124 29.41 -21.58 0.34
CA PRO A 124 30.36 -22.68 0.43
C PRO A 124 31.78 -22.30 0.02
N LEU A 125 32.00 -21.12 -0.58
CA LEU A 125 33.31 -20.61 -0.98
C LEU A 125 33.96 -19.71 0.07
N SER A 126 33.21 -19.33 1.11
CA SER A 126 33.69 -18.41 2.13
C SER A 126 34.78 -19.02 3.01
N THR A 127 35.82 -18.24 3.27
CA THR A 127 36.97 -18.63 4.07
C THR A 127 36.71 -18.48 5.56
N ARG A 128 37.54 -19.15 6.39
CA ARG A 128 37.46 -19.04 7.84
C ARG A 128 37.65 -17.60 8.32
N GLU A 129 38.52 -16.86 7.66
CA GLU A 129 38.85 -15.46 7.95
C GLU A 129 37.67 -14.54 7.64
N GLU A 130 36.97 -14.76 6.53
CA GLU A 130 35.76 -14.00 6.15
C GLU A 130 34.62 -14.23 7.13
N CYS A 131 34.38 -15.49 7.52
CA CYS A 131 33.42 -15.82 8.57
C CYS A 131 33.77 -15.14 9.91
N ARG A 132 35.07 -15.11 10.27
CA ARG A 132 35.54 -14.45 11.50
C ARG A 132 35.36 -12.93 11.44
N HIS A 133 35.62 -12.30 10.31
CA HIS A 133 35.44 -10.87 10.13
C HIS A 133 33.96 -10.46 10.17
N ALA A 134 33.08 -11.22 9.50
CA ALA A 134 31.65 -10.98 9.54
C ALA A 134 31.08 -11.18 10.96
N LEU A 135 31.56 -12.21 11.69
CA LEU A 135 31.22 -12.42 13.10
C LEU A 135 31.63 -11.22 13.98
N GLN A 136 32.87 -10.72 13.82
CA GLN A 136 33.34 -9.55 14.58
C GLN A 136 32.52 -8.29 14.28
N LYS A 137 32.07 -8.13 13.04
CA LYS A 137 31.24 -6.99 12.62
C LYS A 137 29.88 -7.01 13.31
N ILE A 138 29.24 -8.19 13.42
CA ILE A 138 28.00 -8.35 14.20
C ILE A 138 28.23 -8.05 15.66
N ILE A 139 29.25 -8.68 16.27
CA ILE A 139 29.52 -8.51 17.71
C ILE A 139 29.68 -7.03 18.03
N ARG A 140 30.45 -6.29 17.22
CA ARG A 140 30.63 -4.85 17.39
C ARG A 140 29.32 -4.08 17.31
N GLU A 141 28.51 -4.32 16.28
CA GLU A 141 27.23 -3.62 16.09
C GLU A 141 26.26 -3.87 17.24
N LEU A 142 26.17 -5.12 17.72
CA LEU A 142 25.35 -5.50 18.87
C LEU A 142 25.86 -4.84 20.15
N THR A 143 27.18 -4.81 20.38
CA THR A 143 27.78 -4.13 21.53
C THR A 143 27.52 -2.62 21.49
N GLU A 144 27.65 -1.98 20.33
CA GLU A 144 27.39 -0.55 20.19
C GLU A 144 25.92 -0.19 20.43
N ASN A 145 24.99 -1.01 19.93
CA ASN A 145 23.56 -0.82 20.16
C ASN A 145 23.19 -1.05 21.63
N TYR A 146 23.81 -2.03 22.28
CA TYR A 146 23.66 -2.25 23.72
C TYR A 146 24.15 -1.03 24.53
N VAL A 147 25.36 -0.53 24.25
CA VAL A 147 25.90 0.66 24.93
C VAL A 147 25.01 1.90 24.70
N LYS A 148 24.50 2.10 23.47
CA LYS A 148 23.54 3.19 23.18
C LYS A 148 22.26 3.05 24.00
N LYS A 149 21.72 1.83 24.12
CA LYS A 149 20.53 1.57 24.93
C LYS A 149 20.77 1.84 26.42
N CYS A 150 21.89 1.37 26.97
CA CYS A 150 22.27 1.62 28.36
C CYS A 150 22.40 3.12 28.65
N ARG A 151 23.05 3.88 27.75
CA ARG A 151 23.15 5.35 27.87
C ARG A 151 21.80 6.05 27.80
N ASN A 152 20.92 5.66 26.87
CA ASN A 152 19.59 6.26 26.73
C ASN A 152 18.65 5.94 27.90
N SER A 153 18.93 4.86 28.64
CA SER A 153 18.12 4.40 29.78
C SER A 153 18.79 4.62 31.14
N ASN A 154 19.93 5.32 31.20
CA ASN A 154 20.72 5.55 32.42
C ASN A 154 21.14 4.24 33.14
N TRP A 155 21.46 3.21 32.38
CA TRP A 155 22.02 1.95 32.89
C TRP A 155 23.55 1.96 32.77
N GLU A 156 24.24 1.32 33.72
CA GLU A 156 25.66 1.00 33.55
C GLU A 156 25.80 -0.10 32.48
N PRO A 157 26.55 0.13 31.40
CA PRO A 157 26.80 -0.87 30.36
C PRO A 157 27.79 -1.96 30.78
#